data_AF-A0AAN6GSD5-F1
#
_entry.id   AF-A0AAN6GSD5-F1
#
_cell.length_a   1.000
_cell.length_b   1.000
_cell.length_c   1.000
_cell.angle_alpha   90.00
_cell.angle_beta   90.00
_cell.angle_gamma   90.00
#
_symmetry.space_group_name_H-M   'P 1'
#
loop_
_entity.id
_entity.type
_entity.pdbx_description
1 polymer ?
#
loop_
_entity_poly.entity_id
_entity_poly.type
_entity_poly.pdbx_seq_one_letter_code
_entity_poly.pdbx_strand_id
1 'polypeptide(L)'
;MNSSTLLKATASAARSPSTLAAYDFAPAQVTYPFYFANRDHMLPFISDKYLSLLAPILIYWATSLTYHALDVLQLPYFEQYRLHESEEVTKRNKVTVPQVVKMVLVQQAIQTVLGLLVLDGDEVAHAQVFADHRAKIQSLGVSAAQLLASLVGEQRTIQALTALGGAKAIEWLYWWGIPIFQFWFAFFVMDTWQYFMHRAFHESRWLYRTFHSHHHRLYVPYAFGALYNHPLEGLLFDSLGGALSHKAALMTVRQGFLLFTFATFKTVSDHGGYALPWYIDPLHLIFPNTAAYHDVHHQMLGLRYNYSQPFFIHFDVLFGTRMSVDKFKKLVEGKKEKQNRKREEAAEGKEKVANANGASSALLDDKTAPVVAAAAELRSRSRPSLGESDGADLPPSQILQERIEKHGNGHANGSATRANGSSSLPADPLVTVSQQDYRAKAGTSTA
;
A
#
# COMPACT_ATOMS: atom_id res chain seq x y z
N MET A 1 -77.99 -15.05 20.25
CA MET A 1 -76.64 -14.44 20.17
C MET A 1 -75.79 -15.36 19.30
N ASN A 2 -75.38 -14.90 18.10
CA ASN A 2 -74.43 -15.61 17.25
C ASN A 2 -73.25 -14.68 16.97
N SER A 3 -72.09 -15.00 17.56
CA SER A 3 -70.86 -14.23 17.58
C SER A 3 -70.06 -14.25 16.27
N SER A 4 -70.71 -14.42 15.11
CA SER A 4 -70.01 -14.53 13.81
C SER A 4 -70.01 -13.22 13.00
N THR A 5 -70.75 -12.20 13.41
CA THR A 5 -70.83 -10.91 12.69
C THR A 5 -69.86 -9.84 13.19
N LEU A 6 -69.08 -10.12 14.23
CA LEU A 6 -68.13 -9.18 14.86
C LEU A 6 -66.65 -9.47 14.53
N LEU A 7 -66.36 -10.46 13.69
CA LEU A 7 -65.00 -10.86 13.27
C LEU A 7 -64.76 -10.68 11.76
N LYS A 8 -65.34 -9.64 11.17
CA LYS A 8 -65.00 -9.15 9.82
C LYS A 8 -64.80 -7.62 9.79
N ALA A 9 -64.49 -7.01 10.93
CA ALA A 9 -64.28 -5.57 11.07
C ALA A 9 -62.90 -5.20 11.65
N THR A 10 -61.92 -6.10 11.56
CA THR A 10 -60.53 -5.78 11.92
C THR A 10 -59.58 -6.30 10.85
N ALA A 11 -58.75 -5.38 10.33
CA ALA A 11 -57.69 -5.56 9.32
C ALA A 11 -58.07 -5.37 7.83
N SER A 12 -58.76 -4.26 7.52
CA SER A 12 -58.32 -3.42 6.40
C SER A 12 -58.49 -1.97 6.80
N ALA A 13 -57.69 -1.52 7.76
CA ALA A 13 -57.38 -0.10 7.81
C ALA A 13 -56.62 0.18 6.53
N ALA A 14 -57.33 0.73 5.53
CA ALA A 14 -56.71 1.29 4.35
C ALA A 14 -55.59 2.19 4.84
N ARG A 15 -54.32 1.76 4.67
CA ARG A 15 -53.19 2.66 4.84
C ARG A 15 -53.51 3.83 3.93
N SER A 16 -53.69 5.01 4.50
CA SER A 16 -53.75 6.24 3.72
C SER A 16 -52.60 6.19 2.70
N PRO A 17 -52.85 6.44 1.41
CA PRO A 17 -51.79 6.37 0.41
C PRO A 17 -50.63 7.25 0.88
N SER A 18 -49.42 6.67 0.93
CA SER A 18 -48.24 7.37 1.44
C SER A 18 -48.09 8.71 0.72
N THR A 19 -48.02 9.79 1.48
CA THR A 19 -47.90 11.14 0.90
C THR A 19 -46.56 11.33 0.19
N LEU A 20 -45.57 10.50 0.52
CA LEU A 20 -44.24 10.48 -0.08
C LEU A 20 -44.25 10.02 -1.53
N ALA A 21 -45.16 9.11 -1.91
CA ALA A 21 -45.25 8.60 -3.28
C ALA A 21 -45.73 9.67 -4.28
N ALA A 22 -46.45 10.68 -3.79
CA ALA A 22 -46.96 11.79 -4.59
C ALA A 22 -45.98 12.99 -4.64
N TYR A 23 -44.90 12.96 -3.87
CA TYR A 23 -43.94 14.06 -3.82
C TYR A 23 -42.92 13.96 -4.96
N ASP A 24 -42.71 15.06 -5.68
CA ASP A 24 -41.72 15.14 -6.75
C ASP A 24 -40.34 15.50 -6.16
N PHE A 25 -39.47 14.49 -6.10
CA PHE A 25 -38.09 14.59 -5.65
C PHE A 25 -37.11 14.83 -6.80
N ALA A 26 -37.58 14.92 -8.04
CA ALA A 26 -36.74 15.23 -9.19
C ALA A 26 -36.98 16.66 -9.69
N PRO A 27 -35.93 17.35 -10.17
CA PRO A 27 -36.12 18.66 -10.78
C PRO A 27 -36.95 18.54 -12.06
N ALA A 28 -37.63 19.62 -12.44
CA ALA A 28 -38.40 19.67 -13.69
C ALA A 28 -37.51 19.45 -14.92
N GLN A 29 -36.28 19.95 -14.88
CA GLN A 29 -35.24 19.71 -15.87
C GLN A 29 -33.97 19.23 -15.16
N VAL A 30 -33.35 18.18 -15.68
CA VAL A 30 -32.09 17.64 -15.16
C VAL A 30 -30.94 18.45 -15.75
N THR A 31 -30.07 18.97 -14.89
CA THR A 31 -28.83 19.61 -15.33
C THR A 31 -27.68 18.63 -15.14
N TYR A 32 -26.92 18.37 -16.19
CA TYR A 32 -25.75 17.51 -16.10
C TYR A 32 -24.57 18.25 -15.46
N PRO A 33 -23.85 17.63 -14.51
CA PRO A 33 -22.61 18.20 -13.98
C PRO A 33 -21.53 18.25 -15.07
N PHE A 34 -20.55 19.14 -14.94
CA PHE A 34 -19.53 19.39 -15.97
C PHE A 34 -18.73 18.13 -16.37
N TYR A 35 -18.59 17.19 -15.44
CA TYR A 35 -17.81 15.97 -15.68
C TYR A 35 -18.64 14.88 -16.41
N PHE A 36 -19.98 15.01 -16.43
CA PHE A 36 -20.85 14.02 -17.07
C PHE A 36 -20.90 14.26 -18.58
N ALA A 37 -20.35 13.32 -19.32
CA ALA A 37 -20.32 13.36 -20.77
C ALA A 37 -21.60 12.74 -21.38
N ASN A 38 -22.63 13.53 -21.68
CA ASN A 38 -23.83 13.02 -22.34
C ASN A 38 -23.61 12.79 -23.86
N ARG A 39 -22.89 11.72 -24.22
CA ARG A 39 -22.50 11.30 -25.58
C ARG A 39 -22.18 9.81 -25.59
N ASP A 40 -22.19 9.15 -26.75
CA ASP A 40 -21.99 7.70 -26.87
C ASP A 40 -20.65 7.22 -26.31
N HIS A 41 -19.57 7.93 -26.64
CA HIS A 41 -18.22 7.61 -26.19
C HIS A 41 -17.51 8.85 -25.68
N MET A 42 -16.60 8.70 -24.71
CA MET A 42 -15.76 9.78 -24.21
C MET A 42 -14.86 10.35 -25.32
N LEU A 43 -14.35 9.46 -26.18
CA LEU A 43 -13.56 9.80 -27.36
C LEU A 43 -14.23 9.19 -28.61
N PRO A 44 -14.36 9.93 -29.72
CA PRO A 44 -15.16 9.50 -30.86
C PRO A 44 -14.59 8.30 -31.64
N PHE A 45 -13.31 7.95 -31.40
CA PHE A 45 -12.59 6.92 -32.16
C PHE A 45 -12.36 5.61 -31.38
N ILE A 46 -12.82 5.53 -30.13
CA ILE A 46 -12.60 4.35 -29.28
C ILE A 46 -13.76 4.22 -28.30
N SER A 47 -14.24 2.99 -28.11
CA SER A 47 -15.32 2.74 -27.17
C SER A 47 -14.86 2.93 -25.72
N ASP A 48 -15.79 3.25 -24.82
CA ASP A 48 -15.46 3.49 -23.40
C ASP A 48 -14.84 2.25 -22.73
N LYS A 49 -15.24 1.05 -23.16
CA LYS A 49 -14.62 -0.21 -22.71
C LYS A 49 -13.16 -0.28 -23.11
N TYR A 50 -12.84 -0.10 -24.40
CA TYR A 50 -11.45 -0.15 -24.86
C TYR A 50 -10.61 1.00 -24.34
N LEU A 51 -11.19 2.18 -24.16
CA LEU A 51 -10.53 3.32 -23.52
C LEU A 51 -10.16 2.99 -22.06
N SER A 52 -11.04 2.31 -21.32
CA SER A 52 -10.78 1.86 -19.95
C SER A 52 -9.64 0.84 -19.85
N LEU A 53 -9.39 0.07 -20.92
CA LEU A 53 -8.28 -0.89 -21.00
C LEU A 53 -6.97 -0.20 -21.41
N LEU A 54 -7.04 0.75 -22.35
CA LEU A 54 -5.87 1.42 -22.90
C LEU A 54 -5.30 2.47 -21.93
N ALA A 55 -6.16 3.22 -21.24
CA ALA A 55 -5.73 4.36 -20.44
C ALA A 55 -4.78 4.00 -19.28
N PRO A 56 -5.00 2.91 -18.50
CA PRO A 56 -4.04 2.45 -17.50
C PRO A 56 -2.65 2.14 -18.10
N ILE A 57 -2.60 1.58 -19.30
CA ILE A 57 -1.33 1.30 -20.00
C ILE A 57 -0.63 2.62 -20.38
N LEU A 58 -1.38 3.57 -20.94
CA LEU A 58 -0.82 4.87 -21.34
C LEU A 58 -0.30 5.65 -20.14
N ILE A 59 -1.08 5.75 -19.06
CA ILE A 59 -0.66 6.48 -17.87
C ILE A 59 0.52 5.80 -17.17
N TYR A 60 0.56 4.45 -17.16
CA TYR A 60 1.70 3.71 -16.64
C TYR A 60 3.00 4.18 -17.32
N TRP A 61 3.05 4.11 -18.65
CA TRP A 61 4.26 4.48 -19.38
C TRP A 61 4.56 5.97 -19.31
N ALA A 62 3.54 6.84 -19.37
CA ALA A 62 3.73 8.28 -19.25
C ALA A 62 4.35 8.65 -17.89
N THR A 63 3.83 8.08 -16.79
CA THR A 63 4.36 8.34 -15.44
C THR A 63 5.72 7.70 -15.24
N SER A 64 5.94 6.45 -15.69
CA SER A 64 7.25 5.81 -15.61
C SER A 64 8.33 6.58 -16.38
N LEU A 65 8.01 7.06 -17.59
CA LEU A 65 8.93 7.87 -18.39
C LEU A 65 9.19 9.24 -17.77
N THR A 66 8.21 9.82 -17.08
CA THR A 66 8.40 11.08 -16.34
C THR A 66 9.43 10.91 -15.22
N TYR A 67 9.28 9.88 -14.38
CA TYR A 67 10.27 9.60 -13.33
C TYR A 67 11.63 9.19 -13.90
N HIS A 68 11.66 8.46 -15.02
CA HIS A 68 12.91 8.15 -15.70
C HIS A 68 13.60 9.39 -16.26
N ALA A 69 12.84 10.35 -16.80
CA ALA A 69 13.38 11.63 -17.24
C ALA A 69 13.96 12.42 -16.06
N LEU A 70 13.30 12.43 -14.89
CA LEU A 70 13.86 13.04 -13.68
C LEU A 70 15.18 12.36 -13.27
N ASP A 71 15.23 11.03 -13.32
CA ASP A 71 16.41 10.24 -12.97
C ASP A 71 17.61 10.54 -13.88
N VAL A 72 17.37 10.62 -15.20
CA VAL A 72 18.41 10.84 -16.22
C VAL A 72 18.84 12.29 -16.31
N LEU A 73 17.90 13.24 -16.23
CA LEU A 73 18.20 14.68 -16.37
C LEU A 73 18.90 15.25 -15.12
N GLN A 74 18.78 14.58 -13.96
CA GLN A 74 19.40 14.97 -12.69
C GLN A 74 19.22 16.46 -12.36
N LEU A 75 17.99 16.96 -12.57
CA LEU A 75 17.66 18.37 -12.38
C LEU A 75 17.96 18.77 -10.93
N PRO A 76 18.85 19.76 -10.65
CA PRO A 76 19.34 20.02 -9.30
C PRO A 76 18.26 20.26 -8.24
N TYR A 77 17.13 20.83 -8.65
CA TYR A 77 15.99 21.05 -7.78
C TYR A 77 15.32 19.75 -7.30
N PHE A 78 15.28 18.71 -8.12
CA PHE A 78 14.63 17.44 -7.80
C PHE A 78 15.55 16.44 -7.10
N GLU A 79 16.87 16.57 -7.26
CA GLU A 79 17.86 15.67 -6.65
C GLU A 79 17.76 15.62 -5.12
N GLN A 80 17.40 16.73 -4.47
CA GLN A 80 17.20 16.74 -3.02
C GLN A 80 16.06 15.82 -2.56
N TYR A 81 15.12 15.45 -3.44
CA TYR A 81 13.99 14.57 -3.15
C TYR A 81 14.25 13.12 -3.57
N ARG A 82 15.39 12.82 -4.20
CA ARG A 82 15.74 11.48 -4.65
C ARG A 82 15.98 10.56 -3.45
N LEU A 83 15.40 9.36 -3.47
CA LEU A 83 15.55 8.38 -2.39
C LEU A 83 16.88 7.61 -2.49
N HIS A 84 17.30 7.29 -3.71
CA HIS A 84 18.49 6.49 -4.02
C HIS A 84 19.20 7.01 -5.26
N GLU A 85 20.53 6.99 -5.24
CA GLU A 85 21.37 7.31 -6.41
C GLU A 85 21.14 6.32 -7.57
N SER A 86 21.19 6.77 -8.82
CA SER A 86 20.98 5.90 -10.01
C SER A 86 21.95 4.72 -10.06
N GLU A 87 23.18 4.92 -9.58
CA GLU A 87 24.18 3.85 -9.50
C GLU A 87 23.77 2.78 -8.48
N GLU A 88 23.13 3.17 -7.37
CA GLU A 88 22.61 2.25 -6.37
C GLU A 88 21.47 1.41 -6.95
N VAL A 89 20.55 2.03 -7.71
CA VAL A 89 19.46 1.34 -8.42
C VAL A 89 20.03 0.23 -9.31
N THR A 90 21.08 0.55 -10.07
CA THR A 90 21.68 -0.40 -11.02
C THR A 90 22.46 -1.51 -10.31
N LYS A 91 23.21 -1.19 -9.25
CA LYS A 91 24.06 -2.16 -8.55
C LYS A 91 23.30 -3.11 -7.63
N ARG A 92 22.22 -2.63 -6.99
CA ARG A 92 21.50 -3.40 -5.96
C ARG A 92 20.35 -4.23 -6.50
N ASN A 93 19.78 -3.83 -7.64
CA ASN A 93 18.72 -4.59 -8.30
C ASN A 93 19.28 -5.84 -8.97
N LYS A 94 18.60 -6.97 -8.80
CA LYS A 94 19.05 -8.28 -9.31
C LYS A 94 18.55 -8.58 -10.72
N VAL A 95 17.87 -7.62 -11.35
CA VAL A 95 17.16 -7.79 -12.63
C VAL A 95 17.43 -6.57 -13.50
N THR A 96 17.53 -6.80 -14.80
CA THR A 96 17.80 -5.75 -15.79
C THR A 96 16.52 -5.06 -16.23
N VAL A 97 16.62 -3.80 -16.68
CA VAL A 97 15.46 -3.04 -17.20
C VAL A 97 14.72 -3.78 -18.33
N PRO A 98 15.37 -4.40 -19.33
CA PRO A 98 14.65 -5.16 -20.36
C PRO A 98 13.85 -6.34 -19.82
N GLN A 99 14.35 -7.02 -18.78
CA GLN A 99 13.60 -8.10 -18.12
C GLN A 99 12.37 -7.55 -17.40
N VAL A 100 12.51 -6.41 -16.74
CA VAL A 100 11.39 -5.71 -16.09
C VAL A 100 10.33 -5.32 -17.12
N VAL A 101 10.72 -4.64 -18.21
CA VAL A 101 9.81 -4.23 -19.29
C VAL A 101 9.06 -5.44 -19.87
N LYS A 102 9.76 -6.56 -20.14
CA LYS A 102 9.11 -7.78 -20.63
C LYS A 102 8.00 -8.26 -19.69
N MET A 103 8.26 -8.28 -18.39
CA MET A 103 7.26 -8.74 -17.40
C MET A 103 6.10 -7.77 -17.26
N VAL A 104 6.36 -6.46 -17.31
CA VAL A 104 5.31 -5.43 -17.32
C VAL A 104 4.37 -5.62 -18.52
N LEU A 105 4.90 -5.88 -19.71
CA LEU A 105 4.08 -6.15 -20.91
C LEU A 105 3.23 -7.41 -20.74
N VAL A 106 3.75 -8.46 -20.09
CA VAL A 106 2.97 -9.65 -19.74
C VAL A 106 1.83 -9.30 -18.78
N GLN A 107 2.10 -8.48 -17.75
CA GLN A 107 1.05 -8.04 -16.83
C GLN A 107 -0.02 -7.18 -17.49
N GLN A 108 0.38 -6.25 -18.36
CA GLN A 108 -0.57 -5.42 -19.12
C GLN A 108 -1.44 -6.29 -20.05
N ALA A 109 -0.89 -7.36 -20.65
CA ALA A 109 -1.67 -8.31 -21.42
C ALA A 109 -2.69 -9.06 -20.54
N ILE A 110 -2.28 -9.55 -19.36
CA ILE A 110 -3.16 -10.22 -18.40
C ILE A 110 -4.29 -9.27 -17.94
N GLN A 111 -3.94 -8.05 -17.54
CA GLN A 111 -4.89 -7.01 -17.14
C GLN A 111 -5.89 -6.70 -18.26
N THR A 112 -5.41 -6.60 -19.50
CA THR A 112 -6.26 -6.36 -20.68
C THR A 112 -7.23 -7.51 -20.90
N VAL A 113 -6.76 -8.76 -20.85
CA VAL A 113 -7.62 -9.95 -20.99
C VAL A 113 -8.67 -10.01 -19.89
N LEU A 114 -8.29 -9.78 -18.62
CA LEU A 114 -9.27 -9.75 -17.53
C LEU A 114 -10.29 -8.63 -17.72
N GLY A 115 -9.85 -7.43 -18.10
CA GLY A 115 -10.74 -6.30 -18.33
C GLY A 115 -11.71 -6.54 -19.50
N LEU A 116 -11.28 -7.24 -20.56
CA LEU A 116 -12.18 -7.67 -21.64
C LEU A 116 -13.30 -8.58 -21.13
N LEU A 117 -13.01 -9.44 -20.14
CA LEU A 117 -13.98 -10.37 -19.55
C LEU A 117 -14.91 -9.70 -18.53
N VAL A 118 -14.40 -8.74 -17.75
CA VAL A 118 -15.11 -8.18 -16.58
C VAL A 118 -15.88 -6.90 -16.91
N LEU A 119 -15.35 -6.05 -17.79
CA LEU A 119 -15.96 -4.74 -18.07
C LEU A 119 -17.17 -4.89 -18.97
N ASP A 120 -18.22 -4.14 -18.61
CA ASP A 120 -19.46 -4.12 -19.35
C ASP A 120 -19.22 -3.60 -20.77
N GLY A 121 -19.99 -4.13 -21.73
CA GLY A 121 -19.90 -3.74 -23.14
C GLY A 121 -20.54 -2.37 -23.42
N ASP A 122 -20.37 -1.91 -24.66
CA ASP A 122 -20.84 -0.60 -25.10
C ASP A 122 -22.36 -0.44 -24.98
N GLU A 123 -23.14 -1.51 -25.13
CA GLU A 123 -24.59 -1.50 -24.95
C GLU A 123 -25.00 -1.08 -23.53
N VAL A 124 -24.32 -1.64 -22.51
CA VAL A 124 -24.59 -1.31 -21.10
C VAL A 124 -24.13 0.11 -20.80
N ALA A 125 -22.96 0.52 -21.30
CA ALA A 125 -22.46 1.88 -21.13
C ALA A 125 -23.42 2.91 -21.76
N HIS A 126 -23.89 2.65 -22.98
CA HIS A 126 -24.87 3.49 -23.67
C HIS A 126 -26.18 3.58 -22.87
N ALA A 127 -26.72 2.45 -22.41
CA ALA A 127 -27.94 2.42 -21.59
C ALA A 127 -27.80 3.17 -20.26
N GLN A 128 -26.60 3.21 -19.67
CA GLN A 128 -26.32 3.97 -18.44
C GLN A 128 -26.26 5.49 -18.70
N VAL A 129 -25.67 5.91 -19.83
CA VAL A 129 -25.46 7.32 -20.20
C VAL A 129 -26.75 7.98 -20.67
N PHE A 130 -27.58 7.28 -21.44
CA PHE A 130 -28.84 7.81 -21.96
C PHE A 130 -30.06 7.34 -21.16
N ALA A 131 -29.84 6.91 -19.92
CA ALA A 131 -30.93 6.55 -19.03
C ALA A 131 -31.85 7.75 -18.77
N ASP A 132 -33.10 7.48 -18.40
CA ASP A 132 -33.97 8.50 -17.82
C ASP A 132 -33.45 8.89 -16.42
N HIS A 133 -32.51 9.83 -16.39
CA HIS A 133 -31.89 10.32 -15.17
C HIS A 133 -32.89 11.01 -14.26
N ARG A 134 -33.94 11.65 -14.81
CA ARG A 134 -35.00 12.26 -14.00
C ARG A 134 -35.76 11.19 -13.24
N ALA A 135 -36.15 10.10 -13.91
CA ALA A 135 -36.82 8.97 -13.27
C ALA A 135 -35.92 8.30 -12.21
N LYS A 136 -34.62 8.16 -12.48
CA LYS A 136 -33.66 7.64 -11.49
C LYS A 136 -33.52 8.54 -10.25
N ILE A 137 -33.44 9.85 -10.44
CA ILE A 137 -33.42 10.84 -9.34
C ILE A 137 -34.72 10.74 -8.53
N GLN A 138 -35.87 10.67 -9.21
CA GLN A 138 -37.16 10.51 -8.54
C GLN A 138 -37.20 9.23 -7.71
N SER A 139 -36.80 8.09 -8.29
CA SER A 139 -36.76 6.81 -7.59
C SER A 139 -35.83 6.86 -6.38
N LEU A 140 -34.65 7.48 -6.51
CA LEU A 140 -33.72 7.67 -5.40
C LEU A 140 -34.36 8.49 -4.27
N GLY A 141 -35.03 9.58 -4.61
CA GLY A 141 -35.72 10.44 -3.64
C GLY A 141 -36.83 9.71 -2.90
N VAL A 142 -37.66 8.94 -3.62
CA VAL A 142 -38.70 8.11 -3.01
C VAL A 142 -38.09 7.07 -2.06
N SER A 143 -37.05 6.36 -2.47
CA SER A 143 -36.37 5.37 -1.60
C SER A 143 -35.75 6.02 -0.36
N ALA A 144 -35.07 7.16 -0.52
CA ALA A 144 -34.48 7.90 0.60
C ALA A 144 -35.56 8.41 1.58
N ALA A 145 -36.67 8.94 1.05
CA ALA A 145 -37.79 9.41 1.85
C ALA A 145 -38.49 8.26 2.60
N GLN A 146 -38.70 7.11 1.94
CA GLN A 146 -39.28 5.94 2.60
C GLN A 146 -38.40 5.43 3.74
N LEU A 147 -37.08 5.36 3.52
CA LEU A 147 -36.14 4.97 4.56
C LEU A 147 -36.17 5.94 5.75
N LEU A 148 -36.10 7.24 5.49
CA LEU A 148 -36.12 8.25 6.56
C LEU A 148 -37.47 8.26 7.30
N ALA A 149 -38.58 8.12 6.57
CA ALA A 149 -39.91 8.07 7.14
C ALA A 149 -40.13 6.85 8.04
N SER A 150 -39.45 5.72 7.77
CA SER A 150 -39.46 4.56 8.66
C SER A 150 -38.85 4.87 10.04
N LEU A 151 -38.00 5.90 10.14
CA LEU A 151 -37.30 6.30 11.38
C LEU A 151 -38.00 7.45 12.10
N VAL A 152 -38.47 8.47 11.37
CA VAL A 152 -38.96 9.73 11.96
C VAL A 152 -40.39 10.10 11.55
N GLY A 153 -41.06 9.27 10.74
CA GLY A 153 -42.40 9.53 10.20
C GLY A 153 -42.41 10.40 8.93
N GLU A 154 -43.48 10.29 8.13
CA GLU A 154 -43.58 10.94 6.82
C GLU A 154 -43.50 12.48 6.91
N GLN A 155 -44.22 13.09 7.85
CA GLN A 155 -44.32 14.55 7.94
C GLN A 155 -42.97 15.21 8.29
N ARG A 156 -42.22 14.62 9.24
CA ARG A 156 -40.87 15.10 9.59
C ARG A 156 -39.87 14.85 8.47
N THR A 157 -40.04 13.76 7.72
CA THR A 157 -39.23 13.46 6.54
C THR A 157 -39.40 14.50 5.45
N ILE A 158 -40.64 14.86 5.08
CA ILE A 158 -40.91 15.88 4.06
C ILE A 158 -40.31 17.23 4.51
N GLN A 159 -40.50 17.61 5.77
CA GLN A 159 -39.93 18.85 6.32
C GLN A 159 -38.40 18.85 6.24
N ALA A 160 -37.74 17.76 6.65
CA ALA A 160 -36.29 17.64 6.62
C ALA A 160 -35.73 17.67 5.20
N LEU A 161 -36.31 16.89 4.27
CA LEU A 161 -35.89 16.89 2.87
C LEU A 161 -36.09 18.25 2.21
N THR A 162 -37.22 18.92 2.47
CA THR A 162 -37.47 20.27 1.97
C THR A 162 -36.44 21.26 2.52
N ALA A 163 -36.14 21.20 3.83
CA ALA A 163 -35.14 22.07 4.46
C ALA A 163 -33.72 21.85 3.91
N LEU A 164 -33.38 20.63 3.49
CA LEU A 164 -32.10 20.29 2.86
C LEU A 164 -32.02 20.69 1.39
N GLY A 165 -33.09 21.25 0.79
CA GLY A 165 -33.12 21.69 -0.61
C GLY A 165 -34.00 20.83 -1.53
N GLY A 166 -34.78 19.90 -0.98
CA GLY A 166 -35.78 19.11 -1.70
C GLY A 166 -35.20 18.36 -2.89
N ALA A 167 -35.80 18.54 -4.07
CA ALA A 167 -35.35 17.89 -5.30
C ALA A 167 -33.89 18.19 -5.69
N LYS A 168 -33.38 19.40 -5.37
CA LYS A 168 -31.98 19.75 -5.65
C LYS A 168 -31.00 18.98 -4.77
N ALA A 169 -31.38 18.65 -3.54
CA ALA A 169 -30.56 17.81 -2.67
C ALA A 169 -30.46 16.37 -3.20
N ILE A 170 -31.56 15.82 -3.72
CA ILE A 170 -31.58 14.48 -4.32
C ILE A 170 -30.84 14.46 -5.66
N GLU A 171 -30.99 15.49 -6.50
CA GLU A 171 -30.19 15.66 -7.72
C GLU A 171 -28.69 15.74 -7.39
N TRP A 172 -28.30 16.50 -6.35
CA TRP A 172 -26.91 16.55 -5.91
C TRP A 172 -26.42 15.19 -5.40
N LEU A 173 -27.21 14.48 -4.61
CA LEU A 173 -26.87 13.14 -4.14
C LEU A 173 -26.64 12.19 -5.32
N TYR A 174 -27.51 12.23 -6.32
CA TYR A 174 -27.40 11.41 -7.53
C TYR A 174 -26.12 11.71 -8.33
N TRP A 175 -25.84 12.99 -8.57
CA TRP A 175 -24.71 13.42 -9.40
C TRP A 175 -23.39 13.59 -8.65
N TRP A 176 -23.36 13.66 -7.33
CA TRP A 176 -22.12 13.93 -6.60
C TRP A 176 -21.95 12.97 -5.44
N GLY A 177 -22.93 12.89 -4.55
CA GLY A 177 -22.83 12.05 -3.37
C GLY A 177 -22.59 10.56 -3.68
N ILE A 178 -23.39 9.98 -4.60
CA ILE A 178 -23.26 8.58 -5.00
C ILE A 178 -21.90 8.33 -5.68
N PRO A 179 -21.50 9.04 -6.76
CA PRO A 179 -20.19 8.82 -7.37
C PRO A 179 -19.02 9.00 -6.41
N ILE A 180 -19.04 10.04 -5.55
CA ILE A 180 -18.00 10.27 -4.54
C ILE A 180 -17.91 9.05 -3.62
N PHE A 181 -19.05 8.61 -3.06
CA PHE A 181 -19.08 7.44 -2.20
C PHE A 181 -18.57 6.18 -2.92
N GLN A 182 -18.95 5.96 -4.18
CA GLN A 182 -18.46 4.84 -4.98
C GLN A 182 -16.94 4.86 -5.14
N PHE A 183 -16.32 6.01 -5.44
CA PHE A 183 -14.86 6.10 -5.54
C PHE A 183 -14.17 5.84 -4.20
N TRP A 184 -14.63 6.45 -3.11
CA TRP A 184 -14.07 6.21 -1.78
C TRP A 184 -14.22 4.75 -1.33
N PHE A 185 -15.38 4.15 -1.61
CA PHE A 185 -15.61 2.73 -1.33
C PHE A 185 -14.74 1.83 -2.22
N ALA A 186 -14.56 2.15 -3.50
CA ALA A 186 -13.66 1.41 -4.40
C ALA A 186 -12.20 1.47 -3.93
N PHE A 187 -11.73 2.63 -3.46
CA PHE A 187 -10.40 2.78 -2.86
C PHE A 187 -10.27 1.93 -1.60
N PHE A 188 -11.28 1.95 -0.72
CA PHE A 188 -11.30 1.12 0.48
C PHE A 188 -11.25 -0.38 0.15
N VAL A 189 -12.06 -0.86 -0.81
CA VAL A 189 -12.05 -2.26 -1.26
C VAL A 189 -10.69 -2.62 -1.86
N MET A 190 -10.08 -1.73 -2.64
CA MET A 190 -8.78 -1.97 -3.26
C MET A 190 -7.69 -2.09 -2.21
N ASP A 191 -7.58 -1.13 -1.30
CA ASP A 191 -6.62 -1.14 -0.20
C ASP A 191 -6.81 -2.36 0.71
N THR A 192 -8.08 -2.76 0.96
CA THR A 192 -8.39 -3.96 1.73
C THR A 192 -7.80 -5.19 1.04
N TRP A 193 -8.15 -5.39 -0.24
CA TRP A 193 -7.67 -6.52 -1.01
C TRP A 193 -6.14 -6.56 -1.05
N GLN A 194 -5.52 -5.45 -1.45
CA GLN A 194 -4.08 -5.32 -1.60
C GLN A 194 -3.33 -5.51 -0.28
N TYR A 195 -3.76 -4.89 0.81
CA TYR A 195 -3.10 -5.04 2.11
C TYR A 195 -3.08 -6.49 2.58
N PHE A 196 -4.24 -7.15 2.61
CA PHE A 196 -4.33 -8.51 3.16
C PHE A 196 -3.61 -9.52 2.29
N MET A 197 -3.71 -9.36 0.98
CA MET A 197 -3.01 -10.20 0.02
C MET A 197 -1.50 -10.01 0.10
N HIS A 198 -1.03 -8.77 0.07
CA HIS A 198 0.39 -8.43 0.18
C HIS A 198 1.00 -8.95 1.49
N ARG A 199 0.31 -8.71 2.62
CA ARG A 199 0.72 -9.23 3.92
C ARG A 199 0.74 -10.77 3.95
N ALA A 200 -0.27 -11.44 3.39
CA ALA A 200 -0.29 -12.89 3.33
C ALA A 200 0.91 -13.45 2.54
N PHE A 201 1.31 -12.77 1.46
CA PHE A 201 2.47 -13.17 0.67
C PHE A 201 3.79 -12.95 1.40
N HIS A 202 3.88 -11.98 2.31
CA HIS A 202 5.05 -11.80 3.17
C HIS A 202 5.10 -12.73 4.38
N GLU A 203 3.96 -13.01 5.01
CA GLU A 203 3.92 -13.83 6.22
C GLU A 203 3.99 -15.33 5.90
N SER A 204 3.51 -15.77 4.72
CA SER A 204 3.68 -17.14 4.26
C SER A 204 5.02 -17.33 3.55
N ARG A 205 5.88 -18.18 4.11
CA ARG A 205 7.18 -18.53 3.53
C ARG A 205 7.07 -19.10 2.11
N TRP A 206 6.00 -19.87 1.83
CA TRP A 206 5.77 -20.45 0.51
C TRP A 206 5.34 -19.38 -0.50
N LEU A 207 4.37 -18.53 -0.16
CA LEU A 207 3.90 -17.45 -1.04
C LEU A 207 5.03 -16.47 -1.35
N TYR A 208 5.80 -16.07 -0.33
CA TYR A 208 6.94 -15.18 -0.50
C TYR A 208 7.95 -15.78 -1.48
N ARG A 209 8.45 -16.99 -1.21
CA ARG A 209 9.53 -17.58 -2.00
C ARG A 209 9.10 -17.90 -3.43
N THR A 210 7.85 -18.29 -3.63
CA THR A 210 7.36 -18.73 -4.95
C THR A 210 6.98 -17.54 -5.83
N PHE A 211 6.31 -16.53 -5.26
CA PHE A 211 5.72 -15.44 -6.03
C PHE A 211 6.37 -14.10 -5.68
N HIS A 212 6.19 -13.63 -4.45
CA HIS A 212 6.48 -12.23 -4.10
C HIS A 212 7.97 -11.87 -4.09
N SER A 213 8.84 -12.85 -3.83
CA SER A 213 10.28 -12.66 -3.91
C SER A 213 10.76 -12.29 -5.31
N HIS A 214 9.95 -12.51 -6.35
CA HIS A 214 10.20 -12.00 -7.70
C HIS A 214 10.19 -10.48 -7.70
N HIS A 215 9.16 -9.86 -7.11
CA HIS A 215 9.03 -8.41 -7.00
C HIS A 215 10.20 -7.81 -6.21
N HIS A 216 10.51 -8.40 -5.05
CA HIS A 216 11.65 -8.01 -4.18
C HIS A 216 13.05 -8.31 -4.75
N ARG A 217 13.17 -8.73 -6.03
CA ARG A 217 14.46 -8.66 -6.76
C ARG A 217 14.82 -7.23 -7.12
N LEU A 218 13.82 -6.35 -7.17
CA LEU A 218 13.97 -4.91 -7.19
C LEU A 218 14.14 -4.42 -5.76
N TYR A 219 15.39 -4.32 -5.32
CA TYR A 219 15.72 -3.85 -3.98
C TYR A 219 15.52 -2.35 -3.83
N VAL A 220 15.85 -1.61 -4.88
CA VAL A 220 15.61 -0.17 -4.99
C VAL A 220 14.47 0.00 -5.99
N PRO A 221 13.26 0.33 -5.51
CA PRO A 221 12.12 0.58 -6.38
C PRO A 221 12.40 1.72 -7.35
N TYR A 222 11.92 1.56 -8.58
CA TYR A 222 11.92 2.59 -9.59
C TYR A 222 10.67 2.44 -10.46
N ALA A 223 10.29 3.50 -11.17
CA ALA A 223 8.95 3.61 -11.74
C ALA A 223 8.56 2.50 -12.73
N PHE A 224 9.49 1.98 -13.54
CA PHE A 224 9.20 0.83 -14.43
C PHE A 224 9.04 -0.50 -13.66
N GLY A 225 9.52 -0.56 -12.43
CA GLY A 225 9.41 -1.73 -11.56
C GLY A 225 8.04 -1.91 -10.93
N ALA A 226 7.14 -0.94 -11.06
CA ALA A 226 5.87 -0.91 -10.32
C ALA A 226 4.95 -2.12 -10.59
N LEU A 227 5.01 -2.71 -11.79
CA LEU A 227 4.28 -3.93 -12.15
C LEU A 227 5.22 -5.12 -12.40
N TYR A 228 6.44 -5.06 -11.86
CA TYR A 228 7.38 -6.17 -11.91
C TYR A 228 7.04 -7.17 -10.80
N ASN A 229 6.06 -8.02 -11.04
CA ASN A 229 5.68 -9.09 -10.14
C ASN A 229 5.43 -10.39 -10.92
N HIS A 230 5.32 -11.50 -10.19
CA HIS A 230 5.04 -12.79 -10.80
C HIS A 230 3.68 -12.75 -11.55
N PRO A 231 3.50 -13.38 -12.73
CA PRO A 231 2.23 -13.33 -13.51
C PRO A 231 0.98 -13.65 -12.69
N LEU A 232 1.04 -14.71 -11.88
CA LEU A 232 -0.06 -15.07 -10.98
C LEU A 232 -0.33 -14.02 -9.90
N GLU A 233 0.73 -13.36 -9.41
CA GLU A 233 0.60 -12.30 -8.43
C GLU A 233 -0.05 -11.08 -9.06
N GLY A 234 0.41 -10.60 -10.21
CA GLY A 234 -0.23 -9.47 -10.89
C GLY A 234 -1.68 -9.75 -11.32
N LEU A 235 -2.03 -11.01 -11.61
CA LEU A 235 -3.44 -11.40 -11.78
C LEU A 235 -4.23 -11.32 -10.47
N LEU A 236 -3.76 -12.00 -9.42
CA LEU A 236 -4.53 -12.15 -8.16
C LEU A 236 -4.53 -10.87 -7.30
N PHE A 237 -3.41 -10.17 -7.22
CA PHE A 237 -3.26 -8.95 -6.43
C PHE A 237 -3.83 -7.76 -7.18
N ASP A 238 -3.24 -7.44 -8.32
CA ASP A 238 -3.48 -6.15 -8.97
C ASP A 238 -4.78 -6.19 -9.78
N SER A 239 -4.88 -7.16 -10.67
CA SER A 239 -5.96 -7.20 -11.66
C SER A 239 -7.30 -7.57 -11.04
N LEU A 240 -7.34 -8.64 -10.24
CA LEU A 240 -8.56 -9.03 -9.51
C LEU A 240 -8.95 -8.01 -8.44
N GLY A 241 -7.98 -7.39 -7.76
CA GLY A 241 -8.25 -6.33 -6.79
C GLY A 241 -8.99 -5.16 -7.44
N GLY A 242 -8.50 -4.67 -8.59
CA GLY A 242 -9.18 -3.62 -9.36
C GLY A 242 -10.57 -4.03 -9.84
N ALA A 243 -10.71 -5.24 -10.39
CA ALA A 243 -12.00 -5.76 -10.83
C ALA A 243 -13.02 -5.86 -9.69
N LEU A 244 -12.59 -6.34 -8.52
CA LEU A 244 -13.42 -6.43 -7.32
C LEU A 244 -13.86 -5.05 -6.85
N SER A 245 -12.95 -4.08 -6.77
CA SER A 245 -13.28 -2.70 -6.39
C SER A 245 -14.31 -2.07 -7.31
N HIS A 246 -14.13 -2.21 -8.62
CA HIS A 246 -15.05 -1.68 -9.62
C HIS A 246 -16.45 -2.28 -9.50
N LYS A 247 -16.56 -3.61 -9.40
CA LYS A 247 -17.84 -4.31 -9.28
C LYS A 247 -18.50 -4.09 -7.91
N ALA A 248 -17.74 -4.14 -6.81
CA ALA A 248 -18.27 -3.93 -5.47
C ALA A 248 -18.83 -2.51 -5.27
N ALA A 249 -18.20 -1.51 -5.89
CA ALA A 249 -18.68 -0.13 -5.86
C ALA A 249 -19.78 0.17 -6.89
N LEU A 250 -20.23 -0.82 -7.68
CA LEU A 250 -21.27 -0.66 -8.70
C LEU A 250 -20.95 0.45 -9.72
N MET A 251 -19.68 0.56 -10.09
CA MET A 251 -19.20 1.63 -10.96
C MET A 251 -19.56 1.37 -12.42
N THR A 252 -19.89 2.43 -13.14
CA THR A 252 -20.00 2.42 -14.60
C THR A 252 -18.62 2.22 -15.25
N VAL A 253 -18.58 1.82 -16.52
CA VAL A 253 -17.32 1.68 -17.27
C VAL A 253 -16.52 2.98 -17.28
N ARG A 254 -17.18 4.14 -17.39
CA ARG A 254 -16.52 5.46 -17.35
C ARG A 254 -15.91 5.80 -16.01
N GLN A 255 -16.57 5.41 -14.91
CA GLN A 255 -15.98 5.52 -13.58
C GLN A 255 -14.82 4.52 -13.42
N GLY A 256 -14.94 3.31 -13.98
CA GLY A 256 -13.88 2.31 -14.05
C GLY A 256 -12.62 2.85 -14.75
N PHE A 257 -12.78 3.50 -15.91
CA PHE A 257 -11.70 4.21 -16.61
C PHE A 257 -10.92 5.13 -15.67
N LEU A 258 -11.61 5.99 -14.91
CA LEU A 258 -10.97 6.89 -13.96
C LEU A 258 -10.30 6.14 -12.80
N LEU A 259 -10.98 5.14 -12.22
CA LEU A 259 -10.45 4.34 -11.12
C LEU A 259 -9.15 3.64 -11.51
N PHE A 260 -9.15 2.90 -12.63
CA PHE A 260 -7.98 2.12 -13.05
C PHE A 260 -6.83 3.03 -13.46
N THR A 261 -7.11 4.10 -14.21
CA THR A 261 -6.08 5.08 -14.61
C THR A 261 -5.44 5.71 -13.37
N PHE A 262 -6.26 6.13 -12.39
CA PHE A 262 -5.75 6.73 -11.17
C PHE A 262 -5.01 5.74 -10.27
N ALA A 263 -5.50 4.51 -10.12
CA ALA A 263 -4.83 3.46 -9.34
C ALA A 263 -3.47 3.09 -9.96
N THR A 264 -3.39 2.98 -11.28
CA THR A 264 -2.13 2.72 -11.99
C THR A 264 -1.16 3.89 -11.86
N PHE A 265 -1.63 5.13 -12.03
CA PHE A 265 -0.83 6.31 -11.75
C PHE A 265 -0.24 6.25 -10.34
N LYS A 266 -1.09 6.03 -9.34
CA LYS A 266 -0.68 5.98 -7.94
C LYS A 266 0.35 4.88 -7.66
N THR A 267 0.13 3.68 -8.20
CA THR A 267 1.05 2.55 -8.07
C THR A 267 2.44 2.88 -8.65
N VAL A 268 2.50 3.53 -9.82
CA VAL A 268 3.77 3.95 -10.42
C VAL A 268 4.43 5.05 -9.60
N SER A 269 3.66 6.04 -9.12
CA SER A 269 4.17 7.12 -8.27
C SER A 269 4.76 6.61 -6.95
N ASP A 270 4.17 5.57 -6.35
CA ASP A 270 4.68 4.91 -5.14
C ASP A 270 5.98 4.12 -5.38
N HIS A 271 6.34 3.91 -6.64
CA HIS A 271 7.63 3.33 -7.05
C HIS A 271 8.55 4.37 -7.69
N GLY A 272 8.16 5.64 -7.73
CA GLY A 272 8.81 6.68 -8.53
C GLY A 272 10.27 6.98 -8.13
N GLY A 273 10.70 6.59 -6.93
CA GLY A 273 12.06 6.81 -6.44
C GLY A 273 12.32 8.21 -5.87
N TYR A 274 11.28 9.05 -5.79
CA TYR A 274 11.37 10.43 -5.27
C TYR A 274 10.34 10.68 -4.16
N ALA A 275 10.80 11.25 -3.05
CA ALA A 275 9.96 11.76 -1.97
C ALA A 275 9.53 13.20 -2.24
N LEU A 276 8.71 13.40 -3.28
CA LEU A 276 8.28 14.74 -3.69
C LEU A 276 7.41 15.41 -2.59
N PRO A 277 7.59 16.71 -2.33
CA PRO A 277 6.78 17.44 -1.36
C PRO A 277 5.37 17.71 -1.90
N TRP A 278 4.41 17.97 -1.00
CA TRP A 278 2.99 18.12 -1.33
C TRP A 278 2.68 19.21 -2.37
N TYR A 279 3.52 20.25 -2.49
CA TYR A 279 3.28 21.31 -3.46
C TYR A 279 3.74 20.93 -4.89
N ILE A 280 4.51 19.85 -5.03
CA ILE A 280 4.86 19.22 -6.31
C ILE A 280 3.93 18.04 -6.59
N ASP A 281 3.68 17.21 -5.56
CA ASP A 281 2.71 16.12 -5.60
C ASP A 281 1.60 16.32 -4.55
N PRO A 282 0.52 17.04 -4.91
CA PRO A 282 -0.61 17.31 -4.01
C PRO A 282 -1.34 16.06 -3.52
N LEU A 283 -1.15 14.90 -4.15
CA LEU A 283 -1.78 13.67 -3.70
C LEU A 283 -1.34 13.27 -2.30
N HIS A 284 -0.15 13.67 -1.87
CA HIS A 284 0.35 13.41 -0.52
C HIS A 284 -0.50 14.04 0.59
N LEU A 285 -1.33 15.05 0.28
CA LEU A 285 -2.28 15.63 1.23
C LEU A 285 -3.46 14.69 1.54
N ILE A 286 -3.76 13.76 0.64
CA ILE A 286 -4.92 12.87 0.72
C ILE A 286 -4.46 11.41 0.95
N PHE A 287 -3.38 11.01 0.27
CA PHE A 287 -2.88 9.65 0.22
C PHE A 287 -1.52 9.56 0.91
N PRO A 288 -1.45 9.06 2.16
CA PRO A 288 -0.21 8.95 2.93
C PRO A 288 0.68 7.78 2.48
N ASN A 289 0.20 6.94 1.57
CA ASN A 289 1.03 5.98 0.87
C ASN A 289 1.87 6.73 -0.16
N THR A 290 3.20 6.63 -0.08
CA THR A 290 4.13 7.40 -0.92
C THR A 290 5.33 6.55 -1.31
N ALA A 291 6.15 7.05 -2.24
CA ALA A 291 7.40 6.39 -2.61
C ALA A 291 8.33 6.14 -1.41
N ALA A 292 8.45 7.09 -0.48
CA ALA A 292 9.29 6.93 0.71
C ALA A 292 8.71 5.89 1.68
N TYR A 293 7.37 5.81 1.78
CA TYR A 293 6.69 4.78 2.57
C TYR A 293 6.96 3.38 2.00
N HIS A 294 6.84 3.23 0.68
CA HIS A 294 6.98 1.96 -0.01
C HIS A 294 8.45 1.52 -0.14
N ASP A 295 9.38 2.46 -0.29
CA ASP A 295 10.82 2.16 -0.30
C ASP A 295 11.26 1.44 0.97
N VAL A 296 10.81 1.90 2.15
CA VAL A 296 11.09 1.23 3.43
C VAL A 296 10.72 -0.25 3.37
N HIS A 297 9.61 -0.61 2.74
CA HIS A 297 9.15 -1.99 2.63
C HIS A 297 10.10 -2.87 1.80
N HIS A 298 10.61 -2.36 0.68
CA HIS A 298 11.55 -3.08 -0.21
C HIS A 298 12.92 -3.33 0.42
N GLN A 299 13.31 -2.52 1.40
CA GLN A 299 14.56 -2.71 2.13
C GLN A 299 14.50 -3.99 2.99
N MET A 300 15.63 -4.72 3.11
CA MET A 300 15.67 -6.03 3.81
C MET A 300 15.16 -6.00 5.25
N LEU A 301 15.36 -4.87 5.95
CA LEU A 301 14.89 -4.69 7.33
C LEU A 301 13.42 -4.31 7.43
N GLY A 302 12.82 -3.85 6.33
CA GLY A 302 11.47 -3.33 6.26
C GLY A 302 10.45 -4.28 5.65
N LEU A 303 10.87 -5.43 5.10
CA LEU A 303 10.00 -6.48 4.53
C LEU A 303 8.85 -7.00 5.43
N ARG A 304 8.82 -6.60 6.72
CA ARG A 304 7.77 -6.96 7.67
C ARG A 304 6.78 -5.82 7.97
N TYR A 305 6.92 -4.71 7.27
CA TYR A 305 6.22 -3.46 7.55
C TYR A 305 5.72 -2.81 6.26
N ASN A 306 4.78 -1.88 6.38
CA ASN A 306 4.27 -1.05 5.29
C ASN A 306 3.68 -1.86 4.12
N TYR A 307 2.73 -2.74 4.40
CA TYR A 307 2.10 -3.58 3.37
C TYR A 307 0.99 -2.88 2.59
N SER A 308 0.43 -1.79 3.09
CA SER A 308 -0.70 -1.11 2.45
C SER A 308 -0.27 -0.53 1.11
N GLN A 309 -1.16 -0.62 0.13
CA GLN A 309 -1.07 -0.01 -1.19
C GLN A 309 -2.46 -0.07 -1.86
N PRO A 310 -2.80 0.83 -2.80
CA PRO A 310 -1.99 1.97 -3.23
C PRO A 310 -2.35 3.31 -2.56
N PHE A 311 -3.46 3.43 -1.82
CA PHE A 311 -3.99 4.75 -1.43
C PHE A 311 -3.66 5.14 0.01
N PHE A 312 -4.15 4.38 0.98
CA PHE A 312 -4.06 4.69 2.40
C PHE A 312 -3.16 3.69 3.14
N ILE A 313 -2.80 4.01 4.38
CA ILE A 313 -1.91 3.20 5.24
C ILE A 313 -2.62 2.66 6.49
N HIS A 314 -3.94 2.81 6.55
CA HIS A 314 -4.73 2.62 7.76
C HIS A 314 -4.68 1.17 8.27
N PHE A 315 -4.56 0.18 7.38
CA PHE A 315 -4.39 -1.21 7.79
C PHE A 315 -3.04 -1.46 8.47
N ASP A 316 -1.94 -0.86 8.01
CA ASP A 316 -0.67 -0.95 8.73
C ASP A 316 -0.72 -0.30 10.11
N VAL A 317 -1.49 0.78 10.26
CA VAL A 317 -1.73 1.40 11.57
C VAL A 317 -2.56 0.47 12.45
N LEU A 318 -3.69 -0.04 11.93
CA LEU A 318 -4.62 -0.89 12.66
C LEU A 318 -3.96 -2.20 13.15
N PHE A 319 -3.12 -2.81 12.31
CA PHE A 319 -2.46 -4.08 12.61
C PHE A 319 -1.02 -3.93 13.12
N GLY A 320 -0.57 -2.72 13.44
CA GLY A 320 0.76 -2.48 14.02
C GLY A 320 1.93 -2.84 13.08
N THR A 321 1.71 -2.78 11.77
CA THR A 321 2.70 -3.10 10.72
C THR A 321 3.28 -1.83 10.07
N ARG A 322 2.98 -0.64 10.61
CA ARG A 322 3.54 0.64 10.14
C ARG A 322 4.98 0.88 10.61
N MET A 323 5.86 1.24 9.67
CA MET A 323 7.24 1.70 9.90
C MET A 323 7.51 3.04 9.21
N SER A 324 7.62 4.13 9.99
CA SER A 324 8.02 5.43 9.44
C SER A 324 9.46 5.44 8.95
N VAL A 325 9.76 6.36 8.02
CA VAL A 325 11.09 6.53 7.44
C VAL A 325 12.13 6.84 8.51
N ASP A 326 11.84 7.76 9.45
CA ASP A 326 12.79 8.12 10.51
C ASP A 326 13.10 6.97 11.45
N LYS A 327 12.06 6.22 11.83
CA LYS A 327 12.21 5.04 12.69
C LYS A 327 13.03 3.97 11.97
N PHE A 328 12.82 3.81 10.67
CA PHE A 328 13.59 2.90 9.84
C PHE A 328 15.06 3.32 9.72
N LYS A 329 15.35 4.60 9.46
CA LYS A 329 16.72 5.14 9.41
C LYS A 329 17.48 4.86 10.70
N LYS A 330 16.89 5.17 11.86
CA LYS A 330 17.47 4.87 13.18
C LYS A 330 17.72 3.38 13.39
N LEU A 331 16.81 2.51 12.92
CA LEU A 331 16.98 1.06 12.99
C LEU A 331 18.17 0.59 12.15
N VAL A 332 18.32 1.12 10.93
CA VAL A 332 19.43 0.80 10.03
C VAL A 332 20.76 1.25 10.64
N GLU A 333 20.84 2.49 11.11
CA GLU A 333 22.04 3.07 11.74
C GLU A 333 22.45 2.28 12.99
N GLY A 334 21.51 2.01 13.89
CA GLY A 334 21.78 1.22 15.09
C GLY A 334 22.25 -0.22 14.79
N LYS A 335 21.82 -0.83 13.67
CA LYS A 335 22.35 -2.12 13.22
C LYS A 335 23.76 -2.00 12.67
N LYS A 336 24.05 -0.96 11.87
CA LYS A 336 25.39 -0.69 11.33
C LYS A 336 26.39 -0.47 12.46
N GLU A 337 26.05 0.34 13.45
CA GLU A 337 26.91 0.57 14.63
C GLU A 337 27.19 -0.72 15.40
N LYS A 338 26.16 -1.53 15.68
CA LYS A 338 26.35 -2.82 16.35
C LYS A 338 27.24 -3.78 15.55
N GLN A 339 27.14 -3.75 14.22
CA GLN A 339 27.98 -4.56 13.36
C GLN A 339 29.43 -4.07 13.35
N ASN A 340 29.65 -2.75 13.36
CA ASN A 340 30.99 -2.17 13.43
C ASN A 340 31.66 -2.47 14.77
N ARG A 341 30.97 -2.27 15.90
CA ARG A 341 31.48 -2.62 17.24
C ARG A 341 31.88 -4.10 17.31
N LYS A 342 31.04 -5.01 16.78
CA LYS A 342 31.39 -6.45 16.71
C LYS A 342 32.60 -6.74 15.83
N ARG A 343 32.81 -5.97 14.76
CA ARG A 343 33.99 -6.12 13.88
C ARG A 343 35.25 -5.61 14.56
N GLU A 344 35.16 -4.50 15.27
CA GLU A 344 36.23 -3.92 16.08
C GLU A 344 36.63 -4.88 17.22
N GLU A 345 35.66 -5.35 18.01
CA GLU A 345 35.89 -6.35 19.07
C GLU A 345 36.52 -7.65 18.52
N ALA A 346 36.08 -8.11 17.34
CA ALA A 346 36.65 -9.28 16.69
C ALA A 346 38.08 -9.03 16.14
N ALA A 347 38.37 -7.82 15.69
CA ALA A 347 39.71 -7.41 15.25
C ALA A 347 40.67 -7.32 16.44
N GLU A 348 40.26 -6.67 17.53
CA GLU A 348 41.03 -6.59 18.78
C GLU A 348 41.27 -7.97 19.40
N GLY A 349 40.26 -8.86 19.36
CA GLY A 349 40.41 -10.23 19.82
C GLY A 349 41.43 -11.02 19.00
N LYS A 350 41.45 -10.84 17.68
CA LYS A 350 42.44 -11.47 16.79
C LYS A 350 43.84 -10.92 17.00
N GLU A 351 43.98 -9.61 17.23
CA GLU A 351 45.26 -8.97 17.51
C GLU A 351 45.86 -9.43 18.84
N LYS A 352 45.02 -9.57 19.89
CA LYS A 352 45.45 -10.13 21.18
C LYS A 352 45.91 -11.59 21.07
N VAL A 353 45.22 -12.41 20.27
CA VAL A 353 45.63 -13.80 20.02
C VAL A 353 46.91 -13.87 19.18
N ALA A 354 47.06 -12.99 18.18
CA ALA A 354 48.28 -12.91 17.38
C ALA A 354 49.50 -12.49 18.22
N ASN A 355 49.35 -11.50 19.10
CA ASN A 355 50.41 -11.06 20.01
C ASN A 355 50.75 -12.14 21.06
N ALA A 356 49.77 -12.87 21.58
CA ALA A 356 50.02 -14.00 22.50
C ALA A 356 50.79 -15.15 21.81
N ASN A 357 50.46 -15.46 20.56
CA ASN A 357 51.16 -16.48 19.78
C ASN A 357 52.56 -16.02 19.33
N GLY A 358 52.74 -14.73 19.01
CA GLY A 358 54.05 -14.14 18.73
C GLY A 358 54.97 -14.14 19.95
N ALA A 359 54.44 -13.86 21.15
CA ALA A 359 55.18 -13.96 22.40
C ALA A 359 55.56 -15.42 22.74
N SER A 360 54.67 -16.39 22.46
CA SER A 360 54.97 -17.82 22.64
C SER A 360 56.00 -18.35 21.63
N SER A 361 56.05 -17.79 20.41
CA SER A 361 57.06 -18.10 19.39
C SER A 361 58.44 -17.53 19.75
N ALA A 362 58.49 -16.35 20.37
CA ALA A 362 59.74 -15.72 20.80
C ALA A 362 60.37 -16.37 22.04
N LEU A 363 59.61 -17.21 22.78
CA LEU A 363 60.09 -17.97 23.93
C LEU A 363 60.60 -19.39 23.59
N LEU A 364 60.54 -19.80 22.31
CA LEU A 364 60.95 -21.14 21.86
C LEU A 364 62.26 -21.15 21.04
N ASP A 365 62.94 -20.01 20.89
CA ASP A 365 64.17 -19.87 20.08
C ASP A 365 65.48 -19.90 20.89
N ASP A 366 65.46 -20.46 22.10
CA ASP A 366 66.69 -20.79 22.85
C ASP A 366 66.65 -22.25 23.33
N LYS A 367 66.95 -23.18 22.42
CA LYS A 367 67.82 -24.36 22.64
C LYS A 367 67.91 -25.26 21.42
N THR A 368 69.14 -25.56 21.03
CA THR A 368 69.56 -26.39 19.91
C THR A 368 69.42 -27.90 20.16
N ALA A 369 68.72 -28.58 19.22
CA ALA A 369 69.00 -29.90 18.61
C ALA A 369 69.02 -31.20 19.48
N PRO A 370 69.16 -32.41 18.89
CA PRO A 370 68.07 -33.21 18.31
C PRO A 370 67.99 -34.65 18.88
N VAL A 371 66.80 -35.27 19.01
CA VAL A 371 66.69 -36.72 19.28
C VAL A 371 65.51 -37.38 18.54
N VAL A 372 65.92 -38.31 17.67
CA VAL A 372 65.35 -39.56 17.15
C VAL A 372 63.97 -40.04 17.62
N ALA A 373 63.25 -40.58 16.64
CA ALA A 373 62.01 -41.35 16.65
C ALA A 373 61.83 -42.40 17.75
N ALA A 374 60.57 -42.56 18.21
CA ALA A 374 60.02 -43.84 18.67
C ALA A 374 58.47 -43.84 18.55
N ALA A 375 57.99 -44.91 17.91
CA ALA A 375 56.68 -45.59 17.95
C ALA A 375 55.62 -45.02 18.93
N ALA A 376 54.41 -44.73 18.45
CA ALA A 376 53.28 -45.65 18.29
C ALA A 376 52.63 -46.09 19.62
N GLU A 377 51.30 -46.28 19.58
CA GLU A 377 50.45 -46.85 20.63
C GLU A 377 49.97 -45.94 21.78
N LEU A 378 48.89 -45.18 21.51
CA LEU A 378 47.63 -45.38 22.23
C LEU A 378 46.44 -44.78 21.44
N ARG A 379 46.12 -45.40 20.30
CA ARG A 379 44.76 -45.34 19.74
C ARG A 379 43.95 -46.45 20.39
N SER A 380 43.10 -46.12 21.36
CA SER A 380 41.86 -46.88 21.54
C SER A 380 40.83 -46.07 22.33
N ARG A 381 39.59 -46.09 21.82
CA ARG A 381 38.31 -45.78 22.51
C ARG A 381 38.08 -44.27 22.74
N SER A 382 37.08 -43.60 22.19
CA SER A 382 35.75 -44.02 21.73
C SER A 382 35.19 -42.91 20.82
N ARG A 383 34.73 -43.26 19.61
CA ARG A 383 33.77 -42.44 18.86
C ARG A 383 32.36 -42.86 19.30
N PRO A 384 31.47 -41.93 19.64
CA PRO A 384 30.06 -42.10 19.35
C PRO A 384 29.77 -41.45 18.00
N SER A 385 29.33 -42.28 17.05
CA SER A 385 28.41 -41.82 16.02
C SER A 385 27.07 -41.48 16.70
N LEU A 386 26.57 -40.27 16.46
CA LEU A 386 25.16 -39.90 16.64
C LEU A 386 24.81 -39.22 15.32
N GLY A 387 24.00 -39.81 14.45
CA GLY A 387 22.69 -40.38 14.76
C GLY A 387 21.68 -39.31 14.39
N GLU A 388 21.28 -39.29 13.12
CA GLU A 388 20.03 -38.67 12.70
C GLU A 388 18.90 -39.42 13.44
N SER A 389 18.26 -38.74 14.38
CA SER A 389 16.92 -39.08 14.84
C SER A 389 16.25 -37.84 15.40
N ASP A 390 15.00 -37.68 15.01
CA ASP A 390 14.06 -36.59 15.26
C ASP A 390 14.00 -36.09 16.71
N GLY A 391 13.84 -34.77 16.86
CA GLY A 391 13.77 -34.10 18.16
C GLY A 391 13.34 -32.64 18.09
N ALA A 392 12.08 -32.44 17.68
CA ALA A 392 11.17 -31.37 18.10
C ALA A 392 11.45 -29.89 17.71
N ASP A 393 10.64 -29.45 16.75
CA ASP A 393 10.09 -28.11 16.61
C ASP A 393 9.72 -27.46 17.94
N LEU A 394 10.23 -26.25 18.18
CA LEU A 394 9.55 -25.32 19.07
C LEU A 394 9.11 -24.09 18.26
N PRO A 395 7.82 -23.70 18.35
CA PRO A 395 7.33 -22.54 17.62
C PRO A 395 8.01 -21.25 18.14
N PRO A 396 8.18 -20.23 17.27
CA PRO A 396 8.88 -18.98 17.61
C PRO A 396 8.33 -18.20 18.82
N SER A 397 7.15 -18.55 19.33
CA SER A 397 6.57 -17.96 20.54
C SER A 397 7.34 -18.30 21.82
N GLN A 398 8.03 -19.44 21.89
CA GLN A 398 8.75 -19.87 23.10
C GLN A 398 10.18 -19.31 23.21
N ILE A 399 10.80 -18.96 22.09
CA ILE A 399 12.13 -18.32 22.04
C ILE A 399 12.09 -16.90 22.64
N LEU A 400 10.91 -16.28 22.70
CA LEU A 400 10.71 -14.94 23.27
C LEU A 400 10.50 -14.95 24.79
N GLN A 401 9.96 -16.04 25.38
CA GLN A 401 9.76 -16.15 26.82
C GLN A 401 11.09 -16.31 27.57
N GLU A 402 12.02 -17.13 27.07
CA GLU A 402 13.36 -17.29 27.66
C GLU A 402 14.21 -16.01 27.63
N ARG A 403 13.94 -15.08 26.70
CA ARG A 403 14.65 -13.79 26.61
C ARG A 403 14.08 -12.71 27.50
N ILE A 404 12.80 -12.78 27.84
CA ILE A 404 12.13 -11.81 28.72
C ILE A 404 12.44 -12.12 30.19
N GLU A 405 12.55 -13.39 30.57
CA GLU A 405 12.90 -13.79 31.95
C GLU A 405 14.37 -13.48 32.31
N LYS A 406 15.28 -13.43 31.33
CA LYS A 406 16.72 -13.19 31.56
C LYS A 406 17.14 -11.73 31.73
N HIS A 407 16.28 -10.74 31.45
CA HIS A 407 16.67 -9.32 31.45
C HIS A 407 15.80 -8.39 32.31
N GLY A 408 14.87 -8.93 33.11
CA GLY A 408 14.03 -8.16 34.02
C GLY A 408 14.64 -7.97 35.41
N ASN A 409 15.77 -7.26 35.56
CA ASN A 409 16.10 -6.65 36.86
C ASN A 409 17.07 -5.47 36.70
N GLY A 410 16.57 -4.24 36.91
CA GLY A 410 17.38 -3.02 36.94
C GLY A 410 16.54 -1.74 36.99
N HIS A 411 16.62 -1.04 38.12
CA HIS A 411 15.82 0.12 38.56
C HIS A 411 16.16 1.48 37.91
N ALA A 412 15.10 2.31 37.76
CA ALA A 412 14.90 3.71 38.19
C ALA A 412 15.60 4.97 37.60
N ASN A 413 14.73 5.94 37.30
CA ASN A 413 14.74 7.41 37.56
C ASN A 413 15.54 8.43 36.71
N GLY A 414 14.86 9.52 36.33
CA GLY A 414 15.50 10.78 35.92
C GLY A 414 14.63 11.84 35.21
N SER A 415 13.90 12.64 36.00
CA SER A 415 13.47 14.06 35.88
C SER A 415 13.34 14.82 34.54
N ALA A 416 12.24 15.57 34.46
CA ALA A 416 11.87 16.57 33.44
C ALA A 416 12.59 17.93 33.58
N THR A 417 12.67 18.67 32.48
CA THR A 417 12.70 20.15 32.45
C THR A 417 12.05 20.69 31.17
N ARG A 418 11.27 21.77 31.34
CA ARG A 418 10.47 22.51 30.35
C ARG A 418 11.23 23.78 29.95
N ALA A 419 11.20 24.17 28.68
CA ALA A 419 11.49 25.54 28.25
C ALA A 419 10.63 25.92 27.04
N ASN A 420 10.07 27.14 27.11
CA ASN A 420 9.13 27.75 26.18
C ASN A 420 9.84 28.60 25.11
N GLY A 421 9.26 28.66 23.91
CA GLY A 421 9.15 29.89 23.11
C GLY A 421 9.96 29.99 21.81
N SER A 422 9.31 29.77 20.66
CA SER A 422 9.07 30.81 19.64
C SER A 422 8.33 30.21 18.42
N SER A 423 7.40 30.99 17.89
CA SER A 423 6.42 30.62 16.87
C SER A 423 7.06 30.21 15.54
N SER A 424 6.87 28.95 15.17
CA SER A 424 6.99 28.45 13.80
C SER A 424 5.68 27.75 13.42
N LEU A 425 5.35 27.84 12.13
CA LEU A 425 4.13 27.31 11.51
C LEU A 425 3.87 25.83 11.92
N PRO A 426 2.61 25.39 12.06
CA PRO A 426 2.31 24.05 12.57
C PRO A 426 2.95 22.97 11.70
N ALA A 427 3.57 22.00 12.37
CA ALA A 427 4.20 20.85 11.74
C ALA A 427 3.15 19.95 11.04
N ASP A 428 3.51 19.50 9.84
CA ASP A 428 2.76 18.54 9.03
C ASP A 428 2.59 17.21 9.80
N PRO A 429 1.35 16.77 10.11
CA PRO A 429 1.11 15.57 10.89
C PRO A 429 1.30 14.26 10.10
N LEU A 430 1.56 14.31 8.78
CA LEU A 430 1.62 13.10 7.95
C LEU A 430 3.00 12.80 7.35
N VAL A 431 3.93 13.75 7.42
CA VAL A 431 5.33 13.55 7.02
C VAL A 431 6.22 14.35 7.98
N THR A 432 6.64 13.75 9.09
CA THR A 432 7.81 14.29 9.82
C THR A 432 9.05 13.95 9.01
N VAL A 433 9.36 14.78 8.02
CA VAL A 433 10.71 14.88 7.46
C VAL A 433 11.09 16.34 7.66
N SER A 434 12.01 16.59 8.58
CA SER A 434 12.42 17.95 8.90
C SER A 434 13.23 18.53 7.74
N GLN A 435 13.25 19.86 7.59
CA GLN A 435 14.09 20.52 6.58
C GLN A 435 15.60 20.20 6.73
N GLN A 436 16.02 19.68 7.89
CA GLN A 436 17.39 19.21 8.15
C GLN A 436 17.68 17.84 7.52
N ASP A 437 16.67 17.00 7.28
CA ASP A 437 16.84 15.70 6.62
C ASP A 437 17.16 15.84 5.12
N TYR A 438 16.85 16.99 4.52
CA TYR A 438 17.21 17.35 3.15
C TYR A 438 18.65 17.89 3.00
N ARG A 439 19.34 18.20 4.10
CA ARG A 439 20.65 18.87 4.09
C ARG A 439 21.81 17.98 4.58
N ALA A 440 21.69 16.66 4.49
CA ALA A 440 22.79 15.76 4.79
C ALA A 440 23.88 15.80 3.67
N LYS A 441 24.71 16.83 3.75
CA LYS A 441 26.09 16.99 3.26
C LYS A 441 26.40 16.48 1.84
N ALA A 442 26.42 17.43 0.90
CA ALA A 442 27.45 17.45 -0.13
C ALA A 442 28.82 17.24 0.54
N GLY A 443 29.51 16.17 0.17
CA GLY A 443 30.84 15.85 0.67
C GLY A 443 31.80 17.00 0.38
N THR A 444 32.38 17.53 1.45
CA THR A 444 33.58 18.38 1.41
C THR A 444 34.73 17.56 0.83
N SER A 445 35.09 17.85 -0.42
CA SER A 445 36.40 17.50 -0.96
C SER A 445 37.42 18.49 -0.40
N THR A 446 38.28 18.01 0.50
CA THR A 446 39.55 18.67 0.85
C THR A 446 40.68 17.68 0.69
N ALA A 447 41.37 17.77 -0.44
CA ALA A 447 42.83 17.89 -0.60
C ALA A 447 43.14 17.98 -2.09
#